data_AF-A0A5C5YIV0-F1
#
_entry.id   AF-A0A5C5YIV0-F1
#
_cell.length_a   1.000
_cell.length_b   1.000
_cell.length_c   1.000
_cell.angle_alpha   90.00
_cell.angle_beta   90.00
_cell.angle_gamma   90.00
#
_symmetry.space_group_name_H-M   'P 1'
#
loop_
_entity.id
_entity.type
_entity.pdbx_description
1 polymer ?
#
loop_
_entity_poly.entity_id
_entity_poly.type
_entity_poly.pdbx_seq_one_letter_code
_entity_poly.pdbx_strand_id
1 'polypeptide(L)'
;MRTCWLLVVIAIAGWRPPVVSAAEPGFSVMCWNLEWFFDDSKQGNYSALAREKSAPTRGLWNWRRDAVAASIAEVQPSIVALQEVEGPRVLWYLARALDREHGLKYQDNAIEGEDHATEQDVGILTTRPTEVLTLMRGEVTGSMQRQETYAGVTKHLAALIEIPVAGQIETILVVNVHLRSGVAAERLRQKQAASLLRWMQVWQRSSTHVMVVGDFNTQELAGEVAGGSEMAILMGRRTADPQDDLVDLIEQVPVARRQTHLLSGKQFDRIIVSRSLIGDEPGRPDLCLRSVDVRPDLSIRGGADLLDEHWNHYWEIDAANRDLSDHYPLVAEFEIR
;
A
#
# COMPACT_ATOMS: atom_id res chain seq x y z
N MET A 1 -35.97 -56.44 56.69
CA MET A 1 -35.24 -55.16 56.53
C MET A 1 -34.70 -55.09 55.11
N ARG A 2 -35.33 -54.30 54.23
CA ARG A 2 -34.87 -54.06 52.85
C ARG A 2 -34.57 -52.57 52.74
N THR A 3 -33.31 -52.23 52.51
CA THR A 3 -32.82 -50.86 52.42
C THR A 3 -32.85 -50.44 50.95
N CYS A 4 -33.75 -49.51 50.60
CA CYS A 4 -33.73 -48.81 49.32
C CYS A 4 -32.60 -47.78 49.33
N TRP A 5 -31.70 -47.85 48.34
CA TRP A 5 -30.75 -46.78 48.05
C TRP A 5 -31.33 -45.90 46.94
N LEU A 6 -31.63 -44.65 47.29
CA LEU A 6 -32.02 -43.59 46.36
C LEU A 6 -30.73 -43.06 45.71
N LEU A 7 -30.57 -43.24 44.40
CA LEU A 7 -29.50 -42.61 43.63
C LEU A 7 -29.98 -41.22 43.20
N VAL A 8 -29.37 -40.17 43.75
CA VAL A 8 -29.55 -38.79 43.33
C VAL A 8 -28.56 -38.53 42.19
N VAL A 9 -29.07 -38.35 40.97
CA VAL A 9 -28.28 -37.88 39.82
C VAL A 9 -28.27 -36.36 39.87
N ILE A 10 -27.14 -35.77 40.25
CA ILE A 10 -26.91 -34.33 40.15
C ILE A 10 -26.51 -34.04 38.70
N ALA A 11 -27.38 -33.36 37.96
CA ALA A 11 -27.03 -32.80 36.66
C ALA A 11 -26.07 -31.62 36.88
N ILE A 12 -24.78 -31.84 36.60
CA ILE A 12 -23.79 -30.77 36.57
C ILE A 12 -24.02 -30.00 35.27
N ALA A 13 -24.68 -28.84 35.38
CA ALA A 13 -24.75 -27.88 34.29
C ALA A 13 -23.31 -27.47 33.94
N GLY A 14 -22.82 -27.95 32.80
CA GLY A 14 -21.49 -27.64 32.30
C GLY A 14 -21.38 -26.14 32.05
N TRP A 15 -20.63 -25.46 32.91
CA TRP A 15 -20.18 -24.10 32.67
C TRP A 15 -19.29 -24.12 31.42
N ARG A 16 -19.86 -23.72 30.28
CA ARG A 16 -19.05 -23.37 29.10
C ARG A 16 -18.53 -21.96 29.35
N PRO A 17 -17.21 -21.73 29.36
CA PRO A 17 -16.70 -20.36 29.31
C PRO A 17 -17.29 -19.68 28.08
N PRO A 18 -17.60 -18.37 28.16
CA PRO A 18 -17.97 -17.62 26.96
C PRO A 18 -16.86 -17.83 25.94
N VAL A 19 -17.24 -18.24 24.74
CA VAL A 19 -16.34 -18.20 23.58
C VAL A 19 -16.03 -16.72 23.41
N VAL A 20 -14.87 -16.29 23.87
CA VAL A 20 -14.28 -15.03 23.45
C VAL A 20 -14.10 -15.23 21.95
N SER A 21 -15.01 -14.68 21.16
CA SER A 21 -14.78 -14.56 19.72
C SER A 21 -13.43 -13.89 19.59
N ALA A 22 -12.45 -14.58 19.01
CA ALA A 22 -11.25 -13.91 18.55
C ALA A 22 -11.76 -12.74 17.71
N ALA A 23 -11.32 -11.51 18.04
CA ALA A 23 -11.63 -10.36 17.20
C ALA A 23 -11.31 -10.78 15.76
N GLU A 24 -12.27 -10.61 14.86
CA GLU A 24 -12.04 -10.97 13.46
C GLU A 24 -10.74 -10.27 13.00
N PRO A 25 -9.86 -10.97 12.26
CA PRO A 25 -8.58 -10.41 11.88
C PRO A 25 -8.83 -9.07 11.16
N GLY A 26 -8.26 -8.00 11.71
CA GLY A 26 -8.40 -6.65 11.14
C GLY A 26 -7.83 -6.62 9.72
N PHE A 27 -8.40 -5.74 8.89
CA PHE A 27 -7.88 -5.46 7.56
C PHE A 27 -6.80 -4.39 7.65
N SER A 28 -5.68 -4.53 6.94
CA SER A 28 -4.63 -3.51 6.95
C SER A 28 -3.93 -3.39 5.61
N VAL A 29 -3.44 -2.18 5.34
CA VAL A 29 -2.76 -1.81 4.11
C VAL A 29 -1.44 -1.14 4.44
N MET A 30 -0.36 -1.65 3.85
CA MET A 30 0.97 -1.03 3.89
C MET A 30 1.27 -0.42 2.52
N CYS A 31 1.75 0.81 2.52
CA CYS A 31 2.29 1.52 1.36
C CYS A 31 3.79 1.67 1.52
N TRP A 32 4.58 1.27 0.51
CA TRP A 32 6.03 1.43 0.58
C TRP A 32 6.68 1.50 -0.81
N ASN A 33 7.30 2.63 -1.12
CA ASN A 33 8.25 2.72 -2.22
C ASN A 33 9.57 2.04 -1.79
N LEU A 34 10.01 1.03 -2.54
CA LEU A 34 11.19 0.23 -2.19
C LEU A 34 12.48 0.72 -2.84
N GLU A 35 12.44 1.86 -3.54
CA GLU A 35 13.58 2.56 -4.14
C GLU A 35 14.52 1.65 -4.97
N TRP A 36 14.25 1.51 -6.27
CA TRP A 36 15.03 0.60 -7.13
C TRP A 36 15.11 -0.83 -6.61
N PHE A 37 13.97 -1.44 -6.26
CA PHE A 37 13.90 -2.83 -5.79
C PHE A 37 14.07 -3.84 -6.95
N PHE A 38 15.27 -3.84 -7.50
CA PHE A 38 15.68 -4.51 -8.72
C PHE A 38 16.64 -5.62 -8.33
N ASP A 39 16.51 -6.79 -8.97
CA ASP A 39 17.42 -7.89 -8.69
C ASP A 39 18.80 -7.66 -9.33
N ASP A 40 19.71 -8.61 -9.14
CA ASP A 40 21.07 -8.55 -9.71
C ASP A 40 21.13 -8.86 -11.21
N SER A 41 20.06 -9.40 -11.78
CA SER A 41 20.00 -9.77 -13.19
C SER A 41 19.61 -8.56 -14.02
N LYS A 42 20.60 -7.96 -14.67
CA LYS A 42 20.43 -6.87 -15.65
C LYS A 42 19.80 -7.32 -16.98
N GLN A 43 19.53 -8.61 -17.13
CA GLN A 43 18.88 -9.17 -18.31
C GLN A 43 17.41 -8.77 -18.32
N GLY A 44 16.95 -8.16 -19.41
CA GLY A 44 15.61 -7.60 -19.54
C GLY A 44 15.59 -6.08 -19.42
N ASN A 45 16.55 -5.51 -18.68
CA ASN A 45 16.60 -4.06 -18.47
C ASN A 45 17.05 -3.35 -19.76
N TYR A 46 16.21 -2.48 -20.31
CA TYR A 46 16.43 -1.74 -21.55
C TYR A 46 17.32 -0.51 -21.35
N SER A 47 17.10 0.23 -20.27
CA SER A 47 17.73 1.50 -19.94
C SER A 47 19.08 1.30 -19.23
N ALA A 48 19.98 2.27 -19.43
CA ALA A 48 21.24 2.29 -18.69
C ALA A 48 21.02 2.51 -17.19
N LEU A 49 20.02 3.33 -16.84
CA LEU A 49 19.71 3.68 -15.46
C LEU A 49 19.20 2.47 -14.65
N ALA A 50 18.27 1.69 -15.19
CA ALA A 50 17.81 0.46 -14.53
C ALA A 50 18.99 -0.50 -14.26
N ARG A 51 19.89 -0.68 -15.23
CA ARG A 51 21.08 -1.54 -15.09
C ARG A 51 22.10 -1.02 -14.08
N GLU A 52 22.19 0.29 -13.91
CA GLU A 52 23.01 0.94 -12.91
C GLU A 52 22.44 0.71 -11.51
N LYS A 53 21.11 0.85 -11.38
CA LYS A 53 20.39 0.78 -10.10
C LYS A 53 20.07 -0.64 -9.63
N SER A 54 20.15 -1.65 -10.51
CA SER A 54 20.10 -3.07 -10.14
C SER A 54 21.10 -3.43 -9.03
N ALA A 55 20.73 -4.39 -8.19
CA ALA A 55 21.62 -4.91 -7.16
C ALA A 55 22.97 -5.39 -7.77
N PRO A 56 24.14 -5.06 -7.18
CA PRO A 56 25.43 -5.39 -7.80
C PRO A 56 25.70 -6.90 -7.87
N THR A 57 25.15 -7.66 -6.93
CA THR A 57 25.35 -9.12 -6.83
C THR A 57 24.10 -9.81 -6.29
N ARG A 58 23.97 -11.11 -6.57
CA ARG A 58 22.91 -11.96 -6.02
C ARG A 58 22.85 -11.95 -4.50
N GLY A 59 24.01 -11.86 -3.83
CA GLY A 59 24.07 -11.81 -2.37
C GLY A 59 23.45 -10.53 -1.81
N LEU A 60 23.77 -9.38 -2.43
CA LEU A 60 23.20 -8.09 -2.07
C LEU A 60 21.70 -8.00 -2.37
N TRP A 61 21.26 -8.56 -3.50
CA TRP A 61 19.83 -8.71 -3.80
C TRP A 61 19.11 -9.56 -2.75
N ASN A 62 19.63 -10.75 -2.44
CA ASN A 62 19.03 -11.64 -1.44
C ASN A 62 18.91 -10.96 -0.08
N TRP A 63 19.96 -10.25 0.36
CA TRP A 63 19.92 -9.47 1.60
C TRP A 63 18.76 -8.45 1.58
N ARG A 64 18.68 -7.62 0.53
CA ARG A 64 17.65 -6.57 0.45
C ARG A 64 16.24 -7.18 0.43
N ARG A 65 16.05 -8.22 -0.39
CA ARG A 65 14.77 -8.95 -0.47
C ARG A 65 14.36 -9.54 0.88
N ASP A 66 15.27 -10.22 1.56
CA ASP A 66 14.96 -10.91 2.81
C ASP A 66 14.74 -9.91 3.96
N ALA A 67 15.44 -8.77 3.94
CA ALA A 67 15.21 -7.68 4.89
C ALA A 67 13.84 -7.00 4.69
N VAL A 68 13.46 -6.69 3.43
CA VAL A 68 12.12 -6.19 3.11
C VAL A 68 11.03 -7.21 3.49
N ALA A 69 11.26 -8.50 3.23
CA ALA A 69 10.35 -9.56 3.65
C ALA A 69 10.16 -9.59 5.17
N ALA A 70 11.24 -9.42 5.95
CA ALA A 70 11.18 -9.36 7.41
C ALA A 70 10.36 -8.14 7.89
N SER A 71 10.54 -6.97 7.29
CA SER A 71 9.77 -5.76 7.63
C SER A 71 8.28 -5.93 7.35
N ILE A 72 7.92 -6.55 6.22
CA ILE A 72 6.51 -6.90 5.91
C ILE A 72 6.00 -7.95 6.90
N ALA A 73 6.80 -8.95 7.27
CA ALA A 73 6.42 -10.02 8.19
C ALA A 73 6.22 -9.56 9.64
N GLU A 74 6.85 -8.44 10.03
CA GLU A 74 6.61 -7.81 11.33
C GLU A 74 5.18 -7.22 11.42
N VAL A 75 4.70 -6.62 10.33
CA VAL A 75 3.38 -5.97 10.27
C VAL A 75 2.26 -6.93 9.85
N GLN A 76 2.57 -7.88 8.97
CA GLN A 76 1.63 -8.84 8.36
C GLN A 76 0.39 -8.16 7.74
N PRO A 77 0.55 -7.13 6.89
CA PRO A 77 -0.59 -6.40 6.37
C PRO A 77 -1.43 -7.24 5.42
N SER A 78 -2.74 -7.00 5.33
CA SER A 78 -3.60 -7.71 4.37
C SER A 78 -3.25 -7.39 2.91
N ILE A 79 -2.82 -6.14 2.67
CA ILE A 79 -2.36 -5.62 1.38
C ILE A 79 -1.01 -4.92 1.55
N VAL A 80 -0.04 -5.22 0.68
CA VAL A 80 1.20 -4.44 0.53
C VAL A 80 1.21 -3.78 -0.85
N ALA A 81 1.07 -2.46 -0.89
CA ALA A 81 1.19 -1.66 -2.11
C ALA A 81 2.63 -1.16 -2.25
N LEU A 82 3.37 -1.72 -3.21
CA LEU A 82 4.79 -1.47 -3.43
C LEU A 82 5.01 -0.59 -4.67
N GLN A 83 5.95 0.35 -4.57
CA GLN A 83 6.42 1.17 -5.68
C GLN A 83 7.92 0.93 -5.94
N GLU A 84 8.36 1.28 -7.14
CA GLU A 84 9.74 1.08 -7.63
C GLU A 84 10.23 -0.37 -7.60
N VAL A 85 9.32 -1.29 -7.88
CA VAL A 85 9.68 -2.67 -8.17
C VAL A 85 10.08 -2.80 -9.65
N GLU A 86 11.06 -3.63 -9.96
CA GLU A 86 11.50 -3.88 -11.35
C GLU A 86 10.40 -4.52 -12.21
N GLY A 87 9.49 -5.28 -11.60
CA GLY A 87 8.39 -5.94 -12.30
C GLY A 87 7.88 -7.20 -11.58
N PRO A 88 7.05 -8.02 -12.25
CA PRO A 88 6.41 -9.19 -11.63
C PRO A 88 7.39 -10.20 -11.01
N ARG A 89 8.57 -10.37 -11.63
CA ARG A 89 9.59 -11.32 -11.17
C ARG A 89 10.13 -11.00 -9.77
N VAL A 90 10.38 -9.72 -9.47
CA VAL A 90 10.91 -9.33 -8.14
C VAL A 90 9.84 -9.43 -7.06
N LEU A 91 8.57 -9.15 -7.40
CA LEU A 91 7.43 -9.38 -6.50
C LEU A 91 7.27 -10.87 -6.19
N TRP A 92 7.40 -11.74 -7.19
CA TRP A 92 7.39 -13.18 -6.98
C TRP A 92 8.51 -13.62 -6.03
N TYR A 93 9.74 -13.13 -6.22
CA TYR A 93 10.84 -13.43 -5.30
C TYR A 93 10.53 -13.00 -3.86
N LEU A 94 9.97 -11.80 -3.68
CA LEU A 94 9.57 -11.29 -2.36
C LEU A 94 8.48 -12.15 -1.72
N ALA A 95 7.41 -12.49 -2.46
CA ALA A 95 6.35 -13.37 -1.99
C ALA A 95 6.88 -14.77 -1.60
N ARG A 96 7.85 -15.31 -2.35
CA ARG A 96 8.52 -16.57 -2.00
C ARG A 96 9.41 -16.45 -0.77
N ALA A 97 10.06 -15.30 -0.55
CA ALA A 97 10.84 -15.06 0.67
C ALA A 97 9.93 -14.97 1.90
N LEU A 98 8.80 -14.28 1.79
CA LEU A 98 7.76 -14.23 2.84
C LEU A 98 7.26 -15.64 3.22
N ASP A 99 6.97 -16.49 2.23
CA ASP A 99 6.52 -17.86 2.47
C ASP A 99 7.63 -18.72 3.10
N ARG A 100 8.83 -18.68 2.51
CA ARG A 100 9.96 -19.53 2.91
C ARG A 100 10.52 -19.19 4.30
N GLU A 101 10.69 -17.91 4.60
CA GLU A 101 11.36 -17.44 5.82
C GLU A 101 10.39 -17.15 6.97
N HIS A 102 9.14 -16.77 6.65
CA HIS A 102 8.17 -16.32 7.64
C HIS A 102 6.85 -17.11 7.63
N GLY A 103 6.67 -18.07 6.70
CA GLY A 103 5.43 -18.85 6.57
C GLY A 103 4.23 -18.03 6.10
N LEU A 104 4.47 -16.83 5.55
CA LEU A 104 3.42 -15.90 5.14
C LEU A 104 3.12 -16.04 3.64
N LYS A 105 1.87 -16.39 3.32
CA LYS A 105 1.44 -16.66 1.94
C LYS A 105 0.79 -15.44 1.30
N TYR A 106 1.61 -14.66 0.62
CA TYR A 106 1.14 -13.57 -0.23
C TYR A 106 1.01 -14.01 -1.70
N GLN A 107 -0.01 -13.50 -2.37
CA GLN A 107 -0.16 -13.52 -3.82
C GLN A 107 0.48 -12.26 -4.39
N ASP A 108 1.37 -12.41 -5.38
CA ASP A 108 1.96 -11.32 -6.13
C ASP A 108 1.04 -10.89 -7.29
N ASN A 109 0.60 -9.63 -7.27
CA ASN A 109 -0.30 -9.06 -8.27
C ASN A 109 0.39 -7.89 -8.96
N ALA A 110 0.59 -8.01 -10.27
CA ALA A 110 1.16 -6.96 -11.11
C ALA A 110 0.66 -7.06 -12.55
N ILE A 111 0.63 -5.90 -13.22
CA ILE A 111 0.54 -5.79 -14.67
C ILE A 111 1.72 -4.92 -15.07
N GLU A 112 2.62 -5.45 -15.89
CA GLU A 112 3.83 -4.76 -16.33
C GLU A 112 3.48 -3.42 -17.01
N GLY A 113 4.15 -2.37 -16.57
CA GLY A 113 4.00 -1.01 -17.07
C GLY A 113 4.87 -0.70 -18.29
N GLU A 114 4.87 0.56 -18.69
CA GLU A 114 5.53 1.03 -19.93
C GLU A 114 6.64 2.07 -19.67
N ASP A 115 7.16 2.16 -18.45
CA ASP A 115 8.26 3.09 -18.13
C ASP A 115 9.59 2.54 -18.63
N HIS A 116 9.93 2.77 -19.89
CA HIS A 116 11.22 2.35 -20.45
C HIS A 116 12.41 3.23 -20.04
N ALA A 117 12.19 4.33 -19.32
CA ALA A 117 13.27 5.24 -18.93
C ALA A 117 13.90 4.83 -17.60
N THR A 118 13.07 4.41 -16.64
CA THR A 118 13.52 3.93 -15.33
C THR A 118 13.25 2.45 -15.12
N GLU A 119 12.27 1.87 -15.81
CA GLU A 119 11.82 0.48 -15.67
C GLU A 119 11.32 0.13 -14.26
N GLN A 120 11.09 1.16 -13.45
CA GLN A 120 10.37 1.07 -12.20
C GLN A 120 8.88 0.88 -12.50
N ASP A 121 8.23 0.02 -11.72
CA ASP A 121 6.79 -0.22 -11.77
C ASP A 121 6.22 -0.29 -10.35
N VAL A 122 4.94 -0.66 -10.24
CA VAL A 122 4.23 -0.86 -8.98
C VAL A 122 3.65 -2.28 -8.90
N GLY A 123 3.43 -2.76 -7.68
CA GLY A 123 2.85 -4.07 -7.43
C GLY A 123 1.98 -4.10 -6.18
N ILE A 124 1.12 -5.11 -6.06
CA ILE A 124 0.35 -5.36 -4.85
C ILE A 124 0.59 -6.80 -4.40
N LEU A 125 0.93 -6.99 -3.12
CA LEU A 125 0.87 -8.29 -2.47
C LEU A 125 -0.42 -8.38 -1.66
N THR A 126 -1.16 -9.49 -1.74
CA THR A 126 -2.34 -9.74 -0.91
C THR A 126 -2.26 -11.08 -0.18
N THR A 127 -2.85 -11.17 1.01
CA THR A 127 -2.94 -12.43 1.77
C THR A 127 -4.38 -12.77 2.10
N ARG A 128 -4.66 -14.05 2.37
CA ARG A 128 -6.01 -14.47 2.78
C ARG A 128 -6.39 -13.84 4.13
N PRO A 129 -7.67 -13.49 4.34
CA PRO A 129 -8.82 -13.80 3.46
C PRO A 129 -9.11 -12.75 2.37
N THR A 130 -8.22 -11.78 2.16
CA THR A 130 -8.35 -10.75 1.11
C THR A 130 -8.13 -11.35 -0.28
N GLU A 131 -9.10 -11.19 -1.20
CA GLU A 131 -9.06 -11.78 -2.54
C GLU A 131 -9.10 -10.71 -3.64
N VAL A 132 -8.23 -10.86 -4.65
CA VAL A 132 -8.21 -9.97 -5.81
C VAL A 132 -9.15 -10.52 -6.88
N LEU A 133 -10.19 -9.75 -7.23
CA LEU A 133 -11.14 -10.11 -8.27
C LEU A 133 -10.66 -9.76 -9.67
N THR A 134 -10.05 -8.58 -9.81
CA THR A 134 -9.58 -8.07 -11.10
C THR A 134 -8.42 -7.12 -10.92
N LEU A 135 -7.51 -7.13 -11.89
CA LEU A 135 -6.41 -6.19 -12.03
C LEU A 135 -6.65 -5.34 -13.27
N MET A 136 -6.34 -4.05 -13.17
CA MET A 136 -6.65 -3.05 -14.19
C MET A 136 -5.49 -2.06 -14.33
N ARG A 137 -5.23 -1.63 -15.56
CA ARG A 137 -4.44 -0.44 -15.88
C ARG A 137 -5.27 0.47 -16.77
N GLY A 138 -5.02 1.76 -16.63
CA GLY A 138 -5.69 2.82 -17.37
C GLY A 138 -4.81 3.38 -18.46
N GLU A 139 -5.39 3.64 -19.62
CA GLU A 139 -4.71 4.26 -20.75
C GLU A 139 -5.37 5.60 -21.10
N VAL A 140 -4.54 6.56 -21.52
CA VAL A 140 -5.04 7.85 -22.00
C VAL A 140 -5.47 7.69 -23.45
N THR A 141 -6.77 7.59 -23.66
CA THR A 141 -7.35 7.46 -25.01
C THR A 141 -7.06 8.68 -25.88
N GLY A 142 -7.15 8.54 -27.21
CA GLY A 142 -7.02 9.67 -28.13
C GLY A 142 -8.04 10.80 -27.86
N SER A 143 -9.20 10.49 -27.27
CA SER A 143 -10.17 11.52 -26.85
C SER A 143 -9.75 12.27 -25.59
N MET A 144 -9.04 11.62 -24.67
CA MET A 144 -8.47 12.27 -23.50
C MET A 144 -7.28 13.14 -23.90
N GLN A 145 -6.41 12.65 -24.79
CA GLN A 145 -5.25 13.40 -25.29
C GLN A 145 -5.65 14.77 -25.88
N ARG A 146 -6.74 14.82 -26.67
CA ARG A 146 -7.25 16.06 -27.26
C ARG A 146 -7.73 17.12 -26.26
N GLN A 147 -8.00 16.74 -25.01
CA GLN A 147 -8.48 17.68 -23.99
C GLN A 147 -7.33 18.40 -23.27
N GLU A 148 -6.08 17.98 -23.49
CA GLU A 148 -4.87 18.53 -22.85
C GLU A 148 -4.84 18.50 -21.31
N THR A 149 -5.90 18.03 -20.65
CA THR A 149 -6.04 17.89 -19.19
C THR A 149 -5.44 16.60 -18.65
N TYR A 150 -5.27 15.57 -19.50
CA TYR A 150 -4.87 14.23 -19.09
C TYR A 150 -3.44 13.92 -19.51
N ALA A 151 -2.77 13.09 -18.71
CA ALA A 151 -1.45 12.55 -19.02
C ALA A 151 -1.34 11.08 -18.61
N GLY A 152 -0.47 10.34 -19.28
CA GLY A 152 -0.20 8.95 -18.96
C GLY A 152 0.35 8.80 -17.54
N VAL A 153 -0.10 7.75 -16.85
CA VAL A 153 0.49 7.29 -15.60
C VAL A 153 1.15 5.97 -15.95
N THR A 154 2.49 5.94 -15.99
CA THR A 154 3.22 4.75 -16.44
C THR A 154 3.44 3.75 -15.31
N LYS A 155 3.23 4.17 -14.06
CA LYS A 155 3.43 3.39 -12.84
C LYS A 155 2.16 3.39 -11.99
N HIS A 156 1.19 2.54 -12.34
CA HIS A 156 -0.03 2.36 -11.57
C HIS A 156 -0.62 0.98 -11.76
N LEU A 157 -1.30 0.50 -10.73
CA LEU A 157 -2.05 -0.75 -10.75
C LEU A 157 -3.34 -0.55 -9.97
N ALA A 158 -4.48 -0.81 -10.60
CA ALA A 158 -5.76 -0.84 -9.91
C ALA A 158 -6.18 -2.31 -9.68
N ALA A 159 -6.74 -2.58 -8.51
CA ALA A 159 -7.23 -3.89 -8.11
C ALA A 159 -8.61 -3.74 -7.47
N LEU A 160 -9.57 -4.57 -7.88
CA LEU A 160 -10.83 -4.72 -7.15
C LEU A 160 -10.66 -5.89 -6.18
N ILE A 161 -10.85 -5.64 -4.89
CA ILE A 161 -10.48 -6.54 -3.82
C ILE A 161 -11.70 -6.81 -2.94
N GLU A 162 -11.95 -8.09 -2.62
CA GLU A 162 -12.97 -8.53 -1.69
C GLU A 162 -12.38 -8.82 -0.30
N ILE A 163 -13.10 -8.37 0.72
CA ILE A 163 -12.73 -8.54 2.13
C ILE A 163 -13.94 -9.07 2.88
N PRO A 164 -13.82 -10.20 3.59
CA PRO A 164 -14.87 -10.65 4.49
C PRO A 164 -15.00 -9.74 5.71
N VAL A 165 -16.24 -9.33 6.00
CA VAL A 165 -16.59 -8.42 7.11
C VAL A 165 -17.80 -9.01 7.83
N ALA A 166 -17.61 -9.66 8.98
CA ALA A 166 -18.69 -10.24 9.79
C ALA A 166 -19.70 -11.11 9.00
N GLY A 167 -19.19 -11.95 8.08
CA GLY A 167 -20.01 -12.82 7.24
C GLY A 167 -20.60 -12.16 5.98
N GLN A 168 -20.30 -10.89 5.73
CA GLN A 168 -20.54 -10.19 4.47
C GLN A 168 -19.24 -10.02 3.69
N ILE A 169 -19.34 -9.53 2.45
CA ILE A 169 -18.19 -9.16 1.62
C ILE A 169 -18.28 -7.67 1.36
N GLU A 170 -17.22 -6.95 1.70
CA GLU A 170 -17.00 -5.59 1.22
C GLU A 170 -16.03 -5.60 0.03
N THR A 171 -16.21 -4.64 -0.86
CA THR A 171 -15.38 -4.50 -2.05
C THR A 171 -14.65 -3.16 -2.05
N ILE A 172 -13.33 -3.20 -2.20
CA ILE A 172 -12.48 -2.00 -2.27
C ILE A 172 -11.81 -1.96 -3.65
N LEU A 173 -11.91 -0.82 -4.34
CA LEU A 173 -11.05 -0.46 -5.45
C LEU A 173 -9.77 0.15 -4.89
N VAL A 174 -8.67 -0.62 -4.93
CA VAL A 174 -7.34 -0.16 -4.52
C VAL A 174 -6.57 0.28 -5.76
N VAL A 175 -6.08 1.51 -5.80
CA VAL A 175 -5.27 2.05 -6.89
C VAL A 175 -3.88 2.40 -6.35
N ASN A 176 -2.91 1.52 -6.62
CA ASN A 176 -1.51 1.76 -6.31
C ASN A 176 -0.87 2.66 -7.39
N VAL A 177 -0.16 3.71 -7.00
CA VAL A 177 0.44 4.69 -7.91
C VAL A 177 1.88 5.05 -7.55
N HIS A 178 2.66 5.42 -8.56
CA HIS A 178 3.90 6.17 -8.39
C HIS A 178 3.89 7.34 -9.40
N LEU A 179 3.52 8.52 -8.92
CA LEU A 179 3.39 9.72 -9.75
C LEU A 179 4.74 10.33 -10.11
N ARG A 180 4.76 11.21 -11.12
CA ARG A 180 5.99 11.82 -11.60
C ARG A 180 6.73 12.59 -10.49
N SER A 181 7.99 12.22 -10.26
CA SER A 181 8.89 12.88 -9.32
C SER A 181 9.37 14.25 -9.77
N GLY A 182 9.88 15.02 -8.80
CA GLY A 182 10.51 16.33 -9.00
C GLY A 182 9.56 17.52 -8.88
N VAL A 183 10.07 18.63 -8.36
CA VAL A 183 9.28 19.87 -8.11
C VAL A 183 8.71 20.43 -9.41
N ALA A 184 9.50 20.44 -10.49
CA ALA A 184 9.08 20.94 -11.80
C ALA A 184 7.99 20.11 -12.48
N ALA A 185 7.67 18.92 -11.96
CA ALA A 185 6.68 18.01 -12.54
C ALA A 185 5.25 18.24 -12.02
N GLU A 186 5.00 19.25 -11.19
CA GLU A 186 3.67 19.55 -10.61
C GLU A 186 2.55 19.55 -11.66
N ARG A 187 2.71 20.30 -12.75
CA ARG A 187 1.70 20.35 -13.83
C ARG A 187 1.46 18.97 -14.47
N LEU A 188 2.50 18.16 -14.59
CA LEU A 188 2.35 16.80 -15.12
C LEU A 188 1.62 15.90 -14.11
N ARG A 189 1.95 15.98 -12.81
CA ARG A 189 1.22 15.27 -11.75
C ARG A 189 -0.25 15.66 -11.70
N GLN A 190 -0.60 16.94 -11.87
CA GLN A 190 -2.00 17.38 -11.96
C GLN A 190 -2.75 16.68 -13.12
N LYS A 191 -2.10 16.51 -14.27
CA LYS A 191 -2.69 15.79 -15.40
C LYS A 191 -2.78 14.27 -15.15
N GLN A 192 -1.81 13.70 -14.45
CA GLN A 192 -1.82 12.30 -14.03
C GLN A 192 -2.95 12.03 -13.03
N ALA A 193 -3.12 12.92 -12.04
CA ALA A 193 -4.23 12.93 -11.11
C ALA A 193 -5.59 12.98 -11.82
N ALA A 194 -5.74 13.83 -12.83
CA ALA A 194 -6.95 13.90 -13.64
C ALA A 194 -7.24 12.59 -14.39
N SER A 195 -6.21 11.93 -14.93
CA SER A 195 -6.35 10.62 -15.58
C SER A 195 -6.80 9.54 -14.60
N LEU A 196 -6.17 9.48 -13.43
CA LEU A 196 -6.53 8.53 -12.37
C LEU A 196 -7.97 8.73 -11.90
N LEU A 197 -8.37 9.97 -11.61
CA LEU A 197 -9.75 10.28 -11.24
C LEU A 197 -10.74 9.81 -12.31
N ARG A 198 -10.44 10.08 -13.59
CA ARG A 198 -11.29 9.65 -14.70
C ARG A 198 -11.40 8.13 -14.80
N TRP A 199 -10.30 7.39 -14.62
CA TRP A 199 -10.32 5.94 -14.67
C TRP A 199 -11.03 5.34 -13.45
N MET A 200 -10.81 5.88 -12.25
CA MET A 200 -11.52 5.46 -11.04
C MET A 200 -13.03 5.58 -11.20
N GLN A 201 -13.54 6.68 -11.78
CA GLN A 201 -14.96 6.85 -12.09
C GLN A 201 -15.52 5.78 -13.05
N VAL A 202 -14.67 5.18 -13.89
CA VAL A 202 -15.06 4.10 -14.82
C VAL A 202 -14.97 2.74 -14.15
N TRP A 203 -13.98 2.51 -13.30
CA TRP A 203 -13.73 1.23 -12.63
C TRP A 203 -14.61 1.02 -11.39
N GLN A 204 -14.96 2.10 -10.70
CA GLN A 204 -15.78 2.05 -9.51
C GLN A 204 -17.18 1.52 -9.85
N ARG A 205 -17.61 0.49 -9.12
CA ARG A 205 -18.99 -0.02 -9.17
C ARG A 205 -19.80 0.59 -8.02
N SER A 206 -21.13 0.53 -8.12
CA SER A 206 -21.99 0.88 -6.99
C SER A 206 -21.58 0.10 -5.74
N SER A 207 -21.54 0.79 -4.59
CA SER A 207 -21.16 0.21 -3.29
C SER A 207 -19.70 -0.27 -3.16
N THR A 208 -18.79 0.20 -4.02
CA THR A 208 -17.34 -0.05 -3.87
C THR A 208 -16.67 1.09 -3.13
N HIS A 209 -15.93 0.77 -2.06
CA HIS A 209 -15.04 1.72 -1.38
C HIS A 209 -13.85 2.04 -2.29
N VAL A 210 -13.28 3.23 -2.17
CA VAL A 210 -12.12 3.64 -2.97
C VAL A 210 -10.93 3.87 -2.05
N MET A 211 -9.77 3.35 -2.46
CA MET A 211 -8.50 3.59 -1.81
C MET A 211 -7.45 3.86 -2.88
N VAL A 212 -6.80 5.02 -2.82
CA VAL A 212 -5.62 5.31 -3.65
C VAL A 212 -4.41 5.36 -2.73
N VAL A 213 -3.38 4.60 -3.08
CA VAL A 213 -2.21 4.36 -2.25
C VAL A 213 -0.97 4.48 -3.10
N GLY A 214 0.14 4.94 -2.52
CA GLY A 214 1.44 4.91 -3.18
C GLY A 214 2.24 6.18 -2.98
N ASP A 215 3.23 6.35 -3.85
CA ASP A 215 4.10 7.52 -3.89
C ASP A 215 3.49 8.57 -4.84
N PHE A 216 2.96 9.64 -4.25
CA PHE A 216 2.35 10.74 -5.00
C PHE A 216 3.39 11.77 -5.45
N ASN A 217 4.63 11.69 -4.97
CA ASN A 217 5.70 12.65 -5.24
C ASN A 217 5.29 14.12 -5.00
N THR A 218 4.29 14.32 -4.15
CA THR A 218 3.63 15.61 -3.97
C THR A 218 4.47 16.56 -3.13
N GLN A 219 4.35 17.86 -3.39
CA GLN A 219 4.93 18.88 -2.51
C GLN A 219 3.96 19.34 -1.43
N GLU A 220 2.70 18.91 -1.51
CA GLU A 220 1.64 19.27 -0.58
C GLU A 220 1.84 18.56 0.76
N LEU A 221 1.63 19.30 1.85
CA LEU A 221 1.57 18.72 3.20
C LEU A 221 0.14 18.31 3.52
N ALA A 222 -0.01 17.24 4.30
CA ALA A 222 -1.33 16.76 4.73
C ALA A 222 -2.03 17.82 5.57
N GLY A 223 -3.30 18.10 5.26
CA GLY A 223 -4.07 19.22 5.83
C GLY A 223 -3.82 20.59 5.17
N GLU A 224 -2.82 20.72 4.29
CA GLU A 224 -2.44 21.98 3.63
C GLU A 224 -2.55 21.89 2.10
N VAL A 225 -3.48 21.06 1.60
CA VAL A 225 -3.64 20.78 0.17
C VAL A 225 -4.33 21.94 -0.55
N ALA A 226 -3.63 22.58 -1.49
CA ALA A 226 -4.14 23.65 -2.34
C ALA A 226 -5.16 23.13 -3.37
N GLY A 227 -6.29 23.82 -3.58
CA GLY A 227 -7.38 23.37 -4.47
C GLY A 227 -6.99 23.15 -5.96
N GLY A 228 -5.82 23.66 -6.36
CA GLY A 228 -5.21 23.49 -7.68
C GLY A 228 -4.39 22.21 -7.86
N SER A 229 -3.90 21.63 -6.77
CA SER A 229 -2.83 20.63 -6.79
C SER A 229 -3.32 19.25 -7.27
N GLU A 230 -2.37 18.39 -7.60
CA GLU A 230 -2.62 16.99 -7.93
C GLU A 230 -3.38 16.27 -6.80
N MET A 231 -3.09 16.59 -5.55
CA MET A 231 -3.77 16.01 -4.39
C MET A 231 -5.21 16.48 -4.32
N ALA A 232 -5.49 17.77 -4.50
CA ALA A 232 -6.89 18.26 -4.53
C ALA A 232 -7.71 17.65 -5.66
N ILE A 233 -7.09 17.43 -6.84
CA ILE A 233 -7.74 16.78 -7.98
C ILE A 233 -8.04 15.31 -7.65
N LEU A 234 -7.05 14.55 -7.15
CA LEU A 234 -7.21 13.13 -6.80
C LEU A 234 -8.21 12.91 -5.67
N MET A 235 -8.19 13.78 -4.66
CA MET A 235 -9.13 13.73 -3.53
C MET A 235 -10.56 14.13 -3.92
N GLY A 236 -10.79 14.57 -5.17
CA GLY A 236 -12.13 14.90 -5.62
C GLY A 236 -12.66 16.24 -5.11
N ARG A 237 -11.85 17.10 -4.48
CA ARG A 237 -12.25 18.39 -3.83
C ARG A 237 -12.92 19.44 -4.74
N ARG A 238 -13.21 19.08 -5.99
CA ARG A 238 -13.92 19.87 -6.98
C ARG A 238 -15.30 19.30 -7.34
N THR A 239 -15.73 18.22 -6.67
CA THR A 239 -17.10 17.70 -6.77
C THR A 239 -18.09 18.70 -6.16
N ALA A 240 -19.37 18.53 -6.49
CA ALA A 240 -20.42 19.37 -5.94
C ALA A 240 -20.68 19.06 -4.46
N ASP A 241 -20.43 17.82 -4.03
CA ASP A 241 -20.63 17.35 -2.66
C ASP A 241 -19.28 16.99 -2.02
N PRO A 242 -18.83 17.72 -0.99
CA PRO A 242 -17.63 17.38 -0.21
C PRO A 242 -17.68 16.02 0.49
N GLN A 243 -18.84 15.37 0.56
CA GLN A 243 -18.95 13.98 1.03
C GLN A 243 -18.39 12.97 0.02
N ASP A 244 -18.28 13.35 -1.25
CA ASP A 244 -17.65 12.52 -2.28
C ASP A 244 -16.11 12.58 -2.22
N ASP A 245 -15.56 13.52 -1.45
CA ASP A 245 -14.12 13.71 -1.34
C ASP A 245 -13.44 12.52 -0.64
N LEU A 246 -12.30 12.10 -1.18
CA LEU A 246 -11.41 11.17 -0.50
C LEU A 246 -10.71 11.88 0.66
N VAL A 247 -10.45 11.14 1.73
CA VAL A 247 -9.79 11.59 2.95
C VAL A 247 -8.35 11.11 2.96
N ASP A 248 -7.40 12.01 3.22
CA ASP A 248 -5.99 11.66 3.38
C ASP A 248 -5.74 11.12 4.79
N LEU A 249 -5.40 9.83 4.88
CA LEU A 249 -5.25 9.14 6.15
C LEU A 249 -4.06 9.62 6.97
N ILE A 250 -3.03 10.17 6.33
CA ILE A 250 -1.85 10.65 7.06
C ILE A 250 -2.17 11.91 7.90
N GLU A 251 -3.31 12.56 7.66
CA GLU A 251 -3.81 13.62 8.55
C GLU A 251 -4.13 13.09 9.96
N GLN A 252 -4.36 11.78 10.12
CA GLN A 252 -4.57 11.14 11.43
C GLN A 252 -3.26 10.91 12.19
N VAL A 253 -2.11 10.95 11.50
CA VAL A 253 -0.79 10.81 12.12
C VAL A 253 -0.39 12.15 12.77
N PRO A 254 0.21 12.18 13.97
CA PRO A 254 0.74 13.41 14.56
C PRO A 254 1.73 14.09 13.61
N VAL A 255 1.66 15.42 13.46
CA VAL A 255 2.46 16.19 12.48
C VAL A 255 3.95 15.84 12.50
N ALA A 256 4.55 15.69 13.69
CA ALA A 256 5.95 15.34 13.88
C ALA A 256 6.35 13.94 13.37
N ARG A 257 5.38 13.08 13.06
CA ARG A 257 5.55 11.70 12.60
C ARG A 257 5.04 11.47 11.17
N ARG A 258 4.69 12.52 10.43
CA ARG A 258 4.14 12.41 9.06
C ARG A 258 5.17 12.27 7.95
N GLN A 259 6.46 12.38 8.25
CA GLN A 259 7.52 12.26 7.25
C GLN A 259 7.57 10.83 6.73
N THR A 260 7.45 10.63 5.42
CA THR A 260 7.48 9.30 4.78
C THR A 260 8.72 9.06 3.93
N HIS A 261 9.69 10.00 3.96
CA HIS A 261 10.85 9.97 3.08
C HIS A 261 12.09 10.52 3.80
N LEU A 262 13.28 10.16 3.33
CA LEU A 262 14.57 10.54 3.92
C LEU A 262 14.79 12.06 3.91
N LEU A 263 14.36 12.72 2.84
CA LEU A 263 14.29 14.19 2.78
C LEU A 263 13.35 14.75 3.86
N SER A 264 13.92 15.63 4.69
CA SER A 264 13.21 16.26 5.80
C SER A 264 11.88 16.91 5.39
N GLY A 265 10.82 16.57 6.14
CA GLY A 265 9.48 17.14 5.97
C GLY A 265 8.72 16.63 4.74
N LYS A 266 9.28 15.72 3.93
CA LYS A 266 8.59 15.13 2.78
C LYS A 266 7.63 14.04 3.21
N GLN A 267 6.49 14.03 2.55
CA GLN A 267 5.38 13.13 2.83
C GLN A 267 4.81 12.65 1.48
N PHE A 268 5.67 11.99 0.70
CA PHE A 268 5.33 11.59 -0.66
C PHE A 268 4.33 10.44 -0.69
N ASP A 269 4.42 9.54 0.29
CA ASP A 269 3.61 8.34 0.39
C ASP A 269 2.29 8.67 1.10
N ARG A 270 1.17 8.35 0.45
CA ARG A 270 -0.17 8.62 0.98
C ARG A 270 -1.05 7.38 0.87
N ILE A 271 -2.02 7.30 1.76
CA ILE A 271 -3.21 6.46 1.60
C ILE A 271 -4.40 7.42 1.67
N ILE A 272 -5.12 7.58 0.57
CA ILE A 272 -6.35 8.39 0.52
C ILE A 272 -7.54 7.46 0.28
N VAL A 273 -8.62 7.64 1.03
CA VAL A 273 -9.75 6.69 1.05
C VAL A 273 -11.11 7.37 0.96
N SER A 274 -12.13 6.65 0.48
CA SER A 274 -13.52 7.07 0.60
C SER A 274 -13.94 7.18 2.07
N ARG A 275 -14.81 8.14 2.40
CA ARG A 275 -15.28 8.37 3.78
C ARG A 275 -15.93 7.15 4.44
N SER A 276 -16.50 6.26 3.66
CA SER A 276 -17.07 4.98 4.11
C SER A 276 -16.04 4.00 4.69
N LEU A 277 -14.74 4.31 4.66
CA LEU A 277 -13.69 3.56 5.35
C LEU A 277 -13.20 4.26 6.63
N ILE A 278 -13.78 5.40 7.01
CA ILE A 278 -13.35 6.21 8.15
C ILE A 278 -14.29 6.04 9.35
N GLY A 279 -15.59 6.17 9.10
CA GLY A 279 -16.61 6.18 10.15
C GLY A 279 -17.53 4.97 10.06
N ASP A 280 -17.97 4.52 11.23
CA ASP A 280 -18.92 3.42 11.44
C ASP A 280 -20.31 3.77 10.92
N GLU A 281 -20.87 2.90 10.09
CA GLU A 281 -22.26 2.91 9.61
C GLU A 281 -23.19 2.23 10.62
N PRO A 282 -24.01 2.98 11.39
CA PRO A 282 -24.77 2.40 12.49
C PRO A 282 -25.73 1.29 12.04
N GLY A 283 -25.56 0.10 12.62
CA GLY A 283 -26.44 -1.04 12.39
C GLY A 283 -26.04 -1.92 11.20
N ARG A 284 -24.88 -1.68 10.58
CA ARG A 284 -24.30 -2.53 9.54
C ARG A 284 -22.82 -2.78 9.85
N PRO A 285 -22.35 -4.05 9.89
CA PRO A 285 -20.93 -4.31 10.00
C PRO A 285 -20.16 -3.77 8.79
N ASP A 286 -19.13 -2.97 9.06
CA ASP A 286 -18.31 -2.33 8.03
C ASP A 286 -16.82 -2.24 8.43
N LEU A 287 -15.97 -1.85 7.48
CA LEU A 287 -14.56 -1.55 7.74
C LEU A 287 -14.37 -0.10 8.17
N CYS A 288 -13.95 0.08 9.42
CA CYS A 288 -13.66 1.37 10.01
C CYS A 288 -12.17 1.59 10.22
N LEU A 289 -11.67 2.77 9.89
CA LEU A 289 -10.30 3.16 10.21
C LEU A 289 -10.06 3.09 11.72
N ARG A 290 -9.06 2.31 12.12
CA ARG A 290 -8.60 2.19 13.51
C ARG A 290 -7.37 3.04 13.78
N SER A 291 -6.36 2.93 12.92
CA SER A 291 -5.04 3.53 13.14
C SER A 291 -4.32 3.80 11.82
N VAL A 292 -3.44 4.79 11.85
CA VAL A 292 -2.52 5.12 10.76
C VAL A 292 -1.16 5.42 11.38
N ASP A 293 -0.11 4.81 10.87
CA ASP A 293 1.26 5.01 11.37
C ASP A 293 2.25 5.06 10.21
N VAL A 294 3.20 6.00 10.29
CA VAL A 294 4.45 5.93 9.53
C VAL A 294 5.47 5.15 10.35
N ARG A 295 6.10 4.16 9.72
CA ARG A 295 6.95 3.15 10.35
C ARG A 295 8.40 3.22 9.84
N PRO A 296 9.14 4.31 10.14
CA PRO A 296 10.54 4.43 9.73
C PRO A 296 11.41 3.31 10.30
N ASP A 297 11.04 2.74 11.44
CA ASP A 297 11.70 1.60 12.09
C ASP A 297 11.73 0.31 11.24
N LEU A 298 10.85 0.21 10.23
CA LEU A 298 10.84 -0.91 9.29
C LEU A 298 11.80 -0.73 8.11
N SER A 299 12.23 0.52 7.82
CA SER A 299 13.19 0.82 6.77
C SER A 299 14.58 1.08 7.34
N ILE A 300 14.65 1.79 8.47
CA ILE A 300 15.88 2.23 9.11
C ILE A 300 16.49 1.09 9.92
N ARG A 301 17.77 0.81 9.68
CA ARG A 301 18.46 -0.34 10.27
C ARG A 301 19.38 0.03 11.43
N GLY A 302 20.39 0.85 11.18
CA GLY A 302 21.29 1.37 12.22
C GLY A 302 20.89 2.78 12.66
N GLY A 303 20.71 3.64 11.68
CA GLY A 303 20.25 5.02 11.78
C GLY A 303 20.03 5.54 10.36
N ALA A 304 19.26 6.62 10.21
CA ALA A 304 18.93 7.13 8.88
C ALA A 304 20.20 7.40 8.07
N ASP A 305 20.25 6.90 6.85
CA ASP A 305 21.39 7.08 5.96
C ASP A 305 21.64 8.57 5.69
N LEU A 306 22.90 8.94 5.45
CA LEU A 306 23.22 10.28 4.95
C LEU A 306 22.80 10.40 3.49
N LEU A 307 22.21 11.53 3.11
CA LEU A 307 21.66 11.76 1.76
C LEU A 307 22.61 11.38 0.62
N ASP A 308 23.87 11.82 0.71
CA ASP A 308 24.87 11.57 -0.33
C ASP A 308 25.27 10.10 -0.37
N GLU A 309 25.47 9.48 0.79
CA GLU A 309 25.80 8.06 0.90
C GLU A 309 24.67 7.21 0.34
N HIS A 310 23.42 7.52 0.70
CA HIS A 310 22.25 6.78 0.28
C HIS A 310 22.10 6.77 -1.24
N TRP A 311 22.14 7.93 -1.91
CA TRP A 311 21.88 7.96 -3.35
C TRP A 311 23.08 7.65 -4.24
N ASN A 312 24.30 7.96 -3.80
CA ASN A 312 25.51 7.83 -4.62
C ASN A 312 26.37 6.61 -4.23
N HIS A 313 26.26 6.15 -2.99
CA HIS A 313 27.12 5.10 -2.42
C HIS A 313 26.31 4.02 -1.68
N TYR A 314 25.03 3.82 -2.04
CA TYR A 314 24.10 2.91 -1.35
C TYR A 314 24.75 1.56 -1.02
N TRP A 315 25.35 0.92 -2.03
CA TRP A 315 25.92 -0.42 -1.91
C TRP A 315 27.25 -0.48 -1.13
N GLU A 316 27.83 0.66 -0.76
CA GLU A 316 29.04 0.80 0.04
C GLU A 316 28.73 0.90 1.56
N ILE A 317 27.52 1.31 1.94
CA ILE A 317 27.07 1.38 3.34
C ILE A 317 27.02 -0.03 3.93
N ASP A 318 27.50 -0.27 5.15
CA ASP A 318 27.42 -1.61 5.75
C ASP A 318 25.98 -2.13 5.83
N ALA A 319 25.75 -3.38 5.43
CA ALA A 319 24.41 -3.98 5.35
C ALA A 319 23.68 -4.06 6.70
N ALA A 320 24.39 -3.99 7.83
CA ALA A 320 23.75 -3.92 9.15
C ALA A 320 23.18 -2.51 9.44
N ASN A 321 23.71 -1.47 8.79
CA ASN A 321 23.34 -0.08 9.03
C ASN A 321 22.48 0.54 7.93
N ARG A 322 22.65 0.06 6.69
CA ARG A 322 22.01 0.60 5.48
C ARG A 322 20.49 0.53 5.53
N ASP A 323 19.83 1.63 5.21
CA ASP A 323 18.38 1.68 5.11
C ASP A 323 17.88 0.87 3.91
N LEU A 324 16.66 0.34 4.00
CA LEU A 324 16.09 -0.49 2.92
C LEU A 324 15.58 0.31 1.74
N SER A 325 15.20 1.56 1.98
CA SER A 325 14.65 2.53 1.03
C SER A 325 14.75 3.94 1.64
N ASP A 326 14.90 4.97 0.82
CA ASP A 326 14.71 6.36 1.24
C ASP A 326 13.25 6.68 1.60
N HIS A 327 12.30 5.77 1.39
CA HIS A 327 10.93 5.87 1.87
C HIS A 327 10.65 5.04 3.13
N TYR A 328 9.76 5.58 3.96
CA TYR A 328 9.28 4.95 5.19
C TYR A 328 7.88 4.39 4.98
N PRO A 329 7.60 3.12 5.34
CA PRO A 329 6.29 2.53 5.19
C PRO A 329 5.19 3.34 5.90
N LEU A 330 4.07 3.52 5.20
CA LEU A 330 2.82 4.04 5.78
C LEU A 330 1.84 2.88 5.92
N VAL A 331 1.35 2.63 7.13
CA VAL A 331 0.44 1.53 7.45
C VAL A 331 -0.89 2.11 7.93
N ALA A 332 -1.99 1.65 7.33
CA ALA A 332 -3.35 1.91 7.80
C ALA A 332 -4.00 0.60 8.25
N GLU A 333 -4.63 0.61 9.41
CA GLU A 333 -5.34 -0.54 9.97
C GLU A 333 -6.82 -0.20 10.14
N PHE A 334 -7.65 -1.17 9.82
CA PHE A 334 -9.10 -1.10 9.86
C PHE A 334 -9.63 -2.21 10.74
N GLU A 335 -10.68 -1.91 11.49
CA GLU A 335 -11.40 -2.87 12.30
C GLU A 335 -12.85 -2.99 11.84
N ILE A 336 -13.43 -4.15 12.12
CA ILE A 336 -14.83 -4.42 11.84
C ILE A 336 -15.65 -3.92 13.02
N ARG A 337 -16.60 -3.00 12.78
CA ARG A 337 -17.46 -2.43 13.83
C ARG A 337 -18.92 -2.86 13.75
#